data_AF-A0AAP9DT74-F1
#
_entry.id   AF-A0AAP9DT74-F1
#
_cell.length_a   1.000
_cell.length_b   1.000
_cell.length_c   1.000
_cell.angle_alpha   90.00
_cell.angle_beta   90.00
_cell.angle_gamma   90.00
#
_symmetry.space_group_name_H-M   'P 1'
#
loop_
_entity.id
_entity.type
_entity.pdbx_description
1 polymer ?
#
loop_
_entity_poly.entity_id
_entity_poly.type
_entity_poly.pdbx_seq_one_letter_code
_entity_poly.pdbx_strand_id
1 'polypeptide(L)'
;MLRLIIFTSLLLSIFTISNRHVPTLVNLSNSFFIIGLVYLCIALFCHVRNIGFFKSLSYHLQRKRQAEDAANRIDAAGGESMSKPKLHEHAARIGSGPWPNRMFYLFAIPLLLCSFALAYASM
;
A
#
# COMPACT_ATOMS: atom_id res chain seq x y z
N MET A 1 2.62 -14.09 -8.62
CA MET A 1 4.03 -14.22 -8.20
C MET A 1 5.01 -13.90 -9.33
N LEU A 2 4.91 -14.53 -10.50
CA LEU A 2 5.83 -14.29 -11.64
C LEU A 2 6.04 -12.79 -11.96
N ARG A 3 4.95 -12.02 -12.04
CA ARG A 3 5.00 -10.56 -12.32
C ARG A 3 5.80 -9.78 -11.27
N LEU A 4 5.67 -10.13 -9.99
CA LEU A 4 6.44 -9.51 -8.92
C LEU A 4 7.92 -9.84 -9.08
N ILE A 5 8.25 -11.12 -9.26
CA ILE A 5 9.63 -11.59 -9.45
C ILE A 5 10.31 -10.86 -10.62
N ILE A 6 9.62 -10.74 -11.76
CA ILE A 6 10.13 -10.01 -12.92
C ILE A 6 10.41 -8.55 -12.56
N PHE A 7 9.47 -7.89 -11.87
CA PHE A 7 9.63 -6.50 -11.47
C PHE A 7 10.80 -6.32 -10.48
N THR A 8 10.94 -7.24 -9.53
CA THR A 8 12.04 -7.23 -8.56
C THR A 8 13.40 -7.42 -9.24
N SER A 9 13.49 -8.37 -10.17
CA SER A 9 14.70 -8.66 -10.93
C SER A 9 15.11 -7.49 -11.82
N LEU A 10 14.13 -6.85 -12.47
CA LEU A 10 14.36 -5.68 -13.32
C LEU A 10 14.88 -4.49 -12.51
N LEU A 11 14.24 -4.19 -11.37
CA LEU A 11 14.69 -3.14 -10.46
C LEU A 11 16.11 -3.40 -9.94
N LEU A 12 16.40 -4.63 -9.50
CA LEU A 12 17.72 -5.02 -9.03
C LEU A 12 18.79 -4.82 -10.10
N SER A 13 18.50 -5.24 -11.34
CA SER A 13 19.43 -5.11 -12.46
C SER A 13 19.73 -3.64 -12.77
N ILE A 14 18.70 -2.79 -12.80
CA ILE A 14 18.85 -1.34 -13.01
C ILE A 14 19.70 -0.72 -11.90
N PHE A 15 19.41 -1.05 -10.64
CA PHE A 15 20.12 -0.48 -9.49
C PHE A 15 21.60 -0.88 -9.46
N THR A 16 21.88 -2.14 -9.80
CA THR A 16 23.24 -2.67 -9.86
C THR A 16 24.04 -2.02 -11.00
N ILE A 17 23.43 -1.82 -12.17
CA ILE A 17 24.06 -1.17 -13.32
C ILE A 17 24.28 0.32 -13.06
N SER A 18 23.35 1.00 -12.39
CA SER A 18 23.49 2.42 -12.09
C SER A 18 24.58 2.71 -11.05
N ASN A 19 24.80 1.80 -10.11
CA ASN A 19 25.77 1.94 -9.02
C ASN A 19 27.05 1.10 -9.22
N ARG A 20 27.56 1.04 -10.45
CA ARG A 20 28.78 0.27 -10.78
C ARG A 20 30.05 0.73 -10.07
N HIS A 21 30.06 1.93 -9.49
CA HIS A 21 31.22 2.49 -8.80
C HIS A 21 31.43 1.88 -7.39
N VAL A 22 30.40 1.25 -6.81
CA VAL A 22 30.43 0.64 -5.48
C VAL A 22 30.80 -0.84 -5.61
N PRO A 23 31.54 -1.44 -4.66
CA PRO A 23 31.75 -2.88 -4.61
C PRO A 23 30.44 -3.65 -4.77
N THR A 24 30.46 -4.69 -5.60
CA THR A 24 29.26 -5.41 -6.02
C THR A 24 28.47 -5.98 -4.86
N LEU A 25 29.14 -6.51 -3.82
CA LEU A 25 28.49 -7.02 -2.61
C LEU A 25 27.70 -5.93 -1.86
N VAL A 26 28.31 -4.77 -1.67
CA VAL A 26 27.69 -3.63 -0.95
C VAL A 26 26.51 -3.09 -1.75
N ASN A 27 26.66 -2.98 -3.07
CA ASN A 27 25.60 -2.54 -3.96
C ASN A 27 24.41 -3.51 -3.98
N LEU A 28 24.69 -4.82 -4.00
CA LEU A 28 23.65 -5.86 -3.94
C LEU A 28 22.92 -5.85 -2.59
N SER A 29 23.67 -5.69 -1.49
CA SER A 29 23.10 -5.55 -0.15
C SER A 29 22.15 -4.35 -0.06
N ASN A 30 22.59 -3.18 -0.52
CA ASN A 30 21.79 -1.95 -0.52
C ASN A 30 20.55 -2.10 -1.40
N SER A 31 20.68 -2.72 -2.57
CA SER A 31 19.56 -2.95 -3.49
C SER A 31 18.51 -3.88 -2.87
N PHE A 32 18.93 -4.98 -2.25
CA PHE A 32 18.03 -5.88 -1.53
C PHE A 32 17.36 -5.21 -0.34
N PHE A 33 18.08 -4.35 0.39
CA PHE A 33 17.52 -3.58 1.49
C PHE A 33 16.38 -2.67 1.02
N ILE A 34 16.65 -1.83 0.02
CA ILE A 34 15.71 -0.83 -0.49
C ILE A 34 14.45 -1.52 -1.05
N ILE A 35 14.63 -2.56 -1.87
CA ILE A 35 13.53 -3.31 -2.46
C ILE A 35 12.71 -4.03 -1.38
N GLY A 36 13.38 -4.67 -0.42
CA GLY A 36 12.72 -5.33 0.72
C GLY A 36 11.90 -4.35 1.55
N LEU A 37 12.44 -3.15 1.80
CA LEU A 37 11.77 -2.09 2.56
C LEU A 37 10.55 -1.54 1.81
N VAL A 38 10.64 -1.34 0.49
CA VAL A 38 9.48 -0.94 -0.33
C VAL A 38 8.36 -1.98 -0.23
N TYR A 39 8.68 -3.28 -0.36
CA TYR A 39 7.67 -4.32 -0.21
C TYR A 39 7.09 -4.39 1.20
N LEU A 40 7.91 -4.18 2.24
CA LEU A 40 7.45 -4.12 3.61
C LEU A 40 6.44 -2.96 3.80
N CYS A 41 6.75 -1.77 3.29
CA CYS A 41 5.85 -0.61 3.35
C CYS A 41 4.52 -0.88 2.65
N ILE A 42 4.54 -1.51 1.47
CA ILE A 42 3.32 -1.91 0.76
C ILE A 42 2.53 -2.95 1.55
N ALA A 43 3.21 -3.94 2.15
CA ALA A 43 2.59 -4.96 2.98
C ALA A 43 1.91 -4.36 4.22
N LEU A 44 2.58 -3.43 4.89
CA LEU A 44 2.08 -2.69 6.05
C LEU A 44 0.88 -1.82 5.66
N PHE A 45 0.97 -1.07 4.56
CA PHE A 45 -0.15 -0.28 4.06
C PHE A 45 -1.38 -1.16 3.76
N CYS A 46 -1.16 -2.30 3.11
CA CYS A 46 -2.23 -3.27 2.87
C CYS A 46 -2.77 -3.84 4.18
N HIS A 47 -1.92 -4.11 5.17
CA HIS A 47 -2.31 -4.63 6.48
C HIS A 47 -3.16 -3.63 7.28
N VAL A 48 -2.72 -2.36 7.37
CA VAL A 48 -3.49 -1.27 8.00
C VAL A 48 -4.84 -1.10 7.30
N ARG A 49 -4.88 -1.19 5.98
CA ARG A 49 -6.15 -1.19 5.26
C ARG A 49 -7.04 -2.39 5.61
N ASN A 50 -6.45 -3.56 5.69
CA ASN A 50 -7.16 -4.81 5.89
C ASN A 50 -7.73 -4.97 7.32
N ILE A 51 -7.10 -4.37 8.33
CA ILE A 51 -7.59 -4.35 9.73
C ILE A 51 -8.89 -3.53 9.87
N GLY A 52 -9.32 -2.81 8.82
CA GLY A 52 -10.58 -2.06 8.84
C GLY A 52 -10.40 -0.58 9.17
N PHE A 53 -9.17 -0.06 9.11
CA PHE A 53 -8.93 1.39 9.24
C PHE A 53 -9.76 2.18 8.21
N PHE A 54 -9.89 1.69 6.98
CA PHE A 54 -10.74 2.33 5.97
C PHE A 54 -12.23 2.23 6.27
N LYS A 55 -12.69 1.18 6.98
CA LYS A 55 -14.09 1.04 7.38
C LYS A 55 -14.43 2.05 8.47
N SER A 56 -13.55 2.22 9.47
CA SER A 56 -13.68 3.24 10.51
C SER A 56 -13.57 4.66 9.94
N LEU A 57 -12.57 4.91 9.07
CA LEU A 57 -12.37 6.21 8.43
C LEU A 57 -13.56 6.58 7.54
N SER A 58 -14.07 5.64 6.74
CA SER A 58 -15.27 5.83 5.92
C SER A 58 -16.47 6.16 6.79
N TYR A 59 -16.66 5.46 7.92
CA TYR A 59 -17.76 5.73 8.84
C TYR A 59 -17.64 7.13 9.45
N HIS A 60 -16.45 7.56 9.85
CA HIS A 60 -16.20 8.90 10.38
C HIS A 60 -16.39 10.00 9.34
N LEU A 61 -15.88 9.83 8.12
CA LEU A 61 -16.09 10.77 7.00
C LEU A 61 -17.56 10.87 6.62
N GLN A 62 -18.26 9.74 6.60
CA GLN A 62 -19.68 9.68 6.27
C GLN A 62 -20.54 10.33 7.37
N ARG A 63 -20.18 10.15 8.65
CA ARG A 63 -20.82 10.84 9.77
C ARG A 63 -20.59 12.35 9.73
N LYS A 64 -19.39 12.82 9.33
CA LYS A 64 -19.12 14.25 9.13
C LYS A 64 -19.97 14.83 7.99
N ARG A 65 -20.03 14.16 6.84
CA ARG A 65 -20.89 14.61 5.72
C ARG A 65 -22.37 14.60 6.08
N GLN A 66 -22.85 13.61 6.81
CA GLN A 66 -24.24 13.58 7.28
C GLN A 66 -24.56 14.71 8.25
N ALA A 67 -23.60 15.12 9.09
CA ALA A 67 -23.78 16.28 9.97
C ALA A 67 -23.79 17.61 9.18
N GLU A 68 -22.95 17.74 8.15
CA GLU A 68 -22.93 18.89 7.23
C GLU A 68 -24.20 18.95 6.37
N ASP A 69 -24.66 17.81 5.84
CA ASP A 69 -25.91 17.69 5.08
C ASP A 69 -27.13 17.98 5.96
N ALA A 70 -27.13 17.53 7.23
CA ALA A 70 -28.21 17.81 8.18
C ALA A 70 -28.25 19.29 8.59
N ALA A 71 -27.10 19.94 8.77
CA ALA A 71 -27.03 21.38 9.02
C ALA A 71 -27.59 22.18 7.82
N ASN A 72 -27.19 21.84 6.59
CA ASN A 72 -27.72 22.46 5.38
C ASN A 72 -29.22 22.18 5.15
N ARG A 73 -29.74 21.04 5.62
CA ARG A 73 -31.17 20.69 5.47
C ARG A 73 -32.07 21.46 6.43
N ILE A 74 -31.55 21.92 7.56
CA ILE A 74 -32.28 22.77 8.50
C ILE A 74 -32.37 24.21 7.96
N ASP A 75 -31.37 24.66 7.19
CA ASP A 75 -31.39 25.95 6.50
C ASP A 75 -32.25 25.95 5.22
N ALA A 76 -32.48 24.78 4.62
CA ALA A 76 -33.27 24.61 3.39
C ALA A 76 -34.60 23.87 3.64
N ALA A 77 -35.48 24.45 4.45
CA ALA A 77 -36.87 24.01 4.57
C ALA A 77 -37.67 24.37 3.30
N GLY A 78 -37.53 23.56 2.24
CA GLY A 78 -38.36 23.68 1.04
C GLY A 78 -37.69 23.12 -0.22
N GLY A 79 -37.72 21.81 -0.42
CA GLY A 79 -37.32 21.22 -1.69
C GLY A 79 -36.99 19.74 -1.59
N GLU A 80 -37.84 18.90 -2.19
CA GLU A 80 -37.65 17.46 -2.31
C GLU A 80 -36.29 17.13 -2.95
N SER A 81 -35.36 16.61 -2.15
CA SER A 81 -34.09 16.11 -2.67
C SER A 81 -34.23 14.64 -3.06
N MET A 82 -34.53 14.45 -4.34
CA MET A 82 -34.57 13.20 -5.08
C MET A 82 -33.34 12.32 -4.75
N SER A 83 -33.58 11.13 -4.20
CA SER A 83 -32.56 10.17 -3.82
C SER A 83 -31.81 9.63 -5.04
N LYS A 84 -30.66 10.25 -5.35
CA LYS A 84 -29.75 9.71 -6.39
C LYS A 84 -29.18 8.35 -5.91
N PRO A 85 -29.28 7.28 -6.72
CA PRO A 85 -28.66 6.01 -6.38
C PRO A 85 -27.14 6.20 -6.36
N LYS A 86 -26.55 5.84 -5.23
CA LYS A 86 -25.19 6.23 -4.85
C LYS A 86 -24.17 5.42 -5.65
N LEU A 87 -23.35 6.10 -6.48
CA LEU A 87 -22.05 5.61 -6.99
C LEU A 87 -21.18 4.96 -5.88
N HIS A 88 -21.44 5.34 -4.64
CA HIS A 88 -20.81 4.84 -3.42
C HIS A 88 -20.99 3.32 -3.20
N GLU A 89 -22.09 2.73 -3.67
CA GLU A 89 -22.34 1.29 -3.50
C GLU A 89 -21.43 0.45 -4.41
N HIS A 90 -21.11 0.97 -5.60
CA HIS A 90 -20.11 0.38 -6.49
C HIS A 90 -18.67 0.55 -5.97
N ALA A 91 -18.31 1.72 -5.44
CA ALA A 91 -16.99 1.95 -4.85
C ALA A 91 -16.76 1.09 -3.59
N ALA A 92 -17.80 0.94 -2.75
CA ALA A 92 -17.77 0.06 -1.58
C ALA A 92 -17.64 -1.42 -1.98
N ARG A 93 -18.24 -1.85 -3.10
CA ARG A 93 -18.08 -3.22 -3.63
C ARG A 93 -16.67 -3.49 -4.16
N ILE A 94 -16.07 -2.55 -4.89
CA ILE A 94 -14.73 -2.69 -5.47
C ILE A 94 -13.64 -2.76 -4.38
N GLY A 95 -13.85 -2.10 -3.24
CA GLY A 95 -12.93 -2.11 -2.10
C GLY A 95 -13.17 -3.19 -1.03
N SER A 96 -14.16 -4.06 -1.20
CA SER A 96 -14.66 -4.96 -0.12
C SER A 96 -13.82 -6.22 0.14
N GLY A 97 -12.85 -6.52 -0.73
CA GLY A 97 -12.00 -7.70 -0.59
C GLY A 97 -10.73 -7.42 0.23
N PRO A 98 -10.31 -8.34 1.11
CA PRO A 98 -9.02 -8.21 1.78
C PRO A 98 -7.90 -8.19 0.74
N TRP A 99 -7.08 -7.15 0.77
CA TRP A 99 -5.97 -7.07 -0.17
C TRP A 99 -4.90 -8.10 0.20
N PRO A 100 -4.33 -8.82 -0.79
CA PRO A 100 -3.36 -9.87 -0.53
C PRO A 100 -2.03 -9.28 -0.03
N ASN A 101 -1.90 -9.09 1.29
CA ASN A 101 -0.70 -8.57 1.94
C ASN A 101 0.38 -9.65 2.17
N ARG A 102 -0.03 -10.91 2.33
CA ARG A 102 0.86 -12.06 2.61
C ARG A 102 1.97 -12.24 1.57
N MET A 103 1.64 -12.01 0.30
CA MET A 103 2.60 -12.10 -0.80
C MET A 103 3.75 -11.10 -0.65
N PHE A 104 3.46 -9.88 -0.18
CA PHE A 104 4.49 -8.85 -0.02
C PHE A 104 5.42 -9.16 1.16
N TYR A 105 4.89 -9.69 2.26
CA TYR A 105 5.72 -10.15 3.38
C TYR A 105 6.66 -11.31 3.01
N LEU A 106 6.17 -12.26 2.19
CA LEU A 106 6.97 -13.38 1.69
C LEU A 106 8.18 -12.94 0.86
N PHE A 107 8.12 -11.78 0.21
CA PHE A 107 9.26 -11.20 -0.50
C PHE A 107 10.08 -10.27 0.41
N ALA A 108 9.44 -9.40 1.18
CA ALA A 108 10.14 -8.41 2.00
C ALA A 108 11.08 -9.07 3.02
N ILE A 109 10.62 -10.08 3.76
CA ILE A 109 11.38 -10.66 4.88
C ILE A 109 12.66 -11.35 4.40
N PRO A 110 12.62 -12.27 3.40
CA PRO A 110 13.86 -12.89 2.90
C PRO A 110 14.81 -11.88 2.24
N LEU A 111 14.30 -10.88 1.52
CA LEU A 111 15.13 -9.84 0.90
C LEU A 111 15.88 -9.02 1.96
N LEU A 112 15.21 -8.63 3.04
CA LEU A 112 15.83 -7.90 4.14
C LEU A 112 16.86 -8.76 4.89
N LEU A 113 16.57 -10.04 5.12
CA LEU A 113 17.51 -10.98 5.74
C LEU A 113 18.75 -11.21 4.86
N CYS A 114 18.56 -11.44 3.56
CA CYS A 114 19.67 -11.55 2.60
C CYS A 114 20.51 -10.27 2.57
N SER A 115 19.87 -9.11 2.57
CA SER A 115 20.58 -7.83 2.67
C SER A 115 21.46 -7.76 3.93
N PHE A 116 20.90 -8.12 5.09
CA PHE A 116 21.65 -8.09 6.35
C PHE A 116 22.85 -9.06 6.34
N ALA A 117 22.64 -10.27 5.83
CA ALA A 117 23.71 -11.27 5.69
C ALA A 117 24.81 -10.79 4.73
N LEU A 118 24.43 -10.19 3.60
CA LEU A 118 25.40 -9.63 2.64
C LEU A 118 26.12 -8.40 3.19
N ALA A 119 25.43 -7.54 3.95
CA ALA A 119 26.05 -6.39 4.60
C ALA A 119 27.13 -6.85 5.58
N TYR A 120 26.82 -7.85 6.41
CA TYR A 120 27.79 -8.46 7.33
C TYR A 120 28.97 -9.10 6.60
N ALA A 121 28.73 -9.81 5.50
CA ALA A 121 29.79 -10.41 4.69
C ALA A 121 30.62 -9.39 3.88
N SER A 122 30.15 -8.15 3.76
CA SER A 122 30.83 -7.06 3.06
C SER A 122 31.64 -6.14 3.97
N MET A 123 31.48 -6.29 5.29
CA MET A 123 32.35 -5.69 6.31
C MET A 123 33.65 -6.49 6.44
#